data_AF-A0A163ETV0-F1
#
_entry.id   AF-A0A163ETV0-F1
#
_cell.length_a   1.000
_cell.length_b   1.000
_cell.length_c   1.000
_cell.angle_alpha   90.00
_cell.angle_beta   90.00
_cell.angle_gamma   90.00
#
_symmetry.space_group_name_H-M   'P 1'
#
loop_
_entity.id
_entity.type
_entity.pdbx_description
1 polymer ?
#
loop_
_entity_poly.entity_id
_entity_poly.type
_entity_poly.pdbx_seq_one_letter_code
_entity_poly.pdbx_strand_id
1 'polypeptide(L)'
;MSNQQAILTAIQEVIRTNGPICHLDDIYTYVRNHEPAIRHYQDEEAIIRNIIYRHSSDCEIFRGTFRWDSYDLFYAPKGIGSGLWSIWPDELPLRLLVEILKHRGGLATVEEIRQHLMLDYPRLYVPGKDTSNEIRETLLRNSTYHPNSKNPLFFYSSIVDAWGIRPEID
;
A
#
# COMPACT_ATOMS: atom_id res chain seq x y z
N MET A 1 2.81 23.89 0.33
CA MET A 1 2.07 22.60 0.38
C MET A 1 0.62 22.89 0.00
N SER A 2 -0.02 22.10 -0.86
CA SER A 2 -1.43 22.33 -1.23
C SER A 2 -2.38 21.87 -0.11
N ASN A 3 -3.58 22.44 -0.02
CA ASN A 3 -4.59 22.03 0.98
C ASN A 3 -4.90 20.53 0.91
N GLN A 4 -5.01 19.97 -0.31
CA GLN A 4 -5.23 18.54 -0.49
C GLN A 4 -4.05 17.69 0.00
N GLN A 5 -2.81 18.15 -0.19
CA GLN A 5 -1.63 17.45 0.30
C GLN A 5 -1.57 17.45 1.83
N ALA A 6 -1.95 18.56 2.48
CA ALA A 6 -2.01 18.66 3.94
C ALA A 6 -3.01 17.64 4.52
N ILE A 7 -4.22 17.59 3.93
CA ILE A 7 -5.27 16.65 4.32
C ILE A 7 -4.83 15.19 4.07
N LEU A 8 -4.20 14.91 2.93
CA LEU A 8 -3.65 13.58 2.66
C LEU A 8 -2.65 13.15 3.74
N THR A 9 -1.71 14.03 4.11
CA THR A 9 -0.74 13.75 5.17
C THR A 9 -1.43 13.44 6.50
N ALA A 10 -2.45 14.22 6.88
CA ALA A 10 -3.21 13.99 8.12
C ALA A 10 -3.95 12.64 8.11
N ILE A 11 -4.50 12.22 6.96
CA ILE A 11 -5.12 10.89 6.80
C ILE A 11 -4.08 9.77 6.97
N GLN A 12 -2.89 9.93 6.38
CA GLN A 12 -1.83 8.93 6.55
C GLN A 12 -1.36 8.86 8.01
N GLU A 13 -1.27 9.99 8.69
CA GLU A 13 -0.82 10.05 10.09
C GLU A 13 -1.79 9.36 11.04
N VAL A 14 -3.10 9.61 10.93
CA VAL A 14 -4.11 8.93 11.77
C VAL A 14 -4.11 7.41 11.55
N ILE A 15 -3.97 6.95 10.30
CA ILE A 15 -3.92 5.50 10.03
C ILE A 15 -2.63 4.91 10.62
N ARG A 16 -1.47 5.55 10.45
CA ARG A 16 -0.21 5.05 11.01
C ARG A 16 -0.20 5.03 12.54
N THR A 17 -0.89 5.97 13.19
CA THR A 17 -0.91 6.10 14.66
C THR A 17 -1.97 5.25 15.36
N ASN A 18 -3.15 5.10 14.77
CA ASN A 18 -4.24 4.30 15.35
C ASN A 18 -4.09 2.79 15.11
N GLY A 19 -3.14 2.38 14.27
CA GLY A 19 -2.84 0.98 13.98
C GLY A 19 -3.24 0.57 12.55
N PRO A 20 -2.98 -0.69 12.16
CA PRO A 20 -2.98 -1.09 10.76
C PRO A 20 -4.35 -1.03 10.08
N ILE A 21 -5.44 -0.81 10.82
CA ILE A 21 -6.79 -0.63 10.27
C ILE A 21 -7.46 0.49 11.07
N CYS A 22 -7.98 1.50 10.39
CA CYS A 22 -8.61 2.68 10.98
C CYS A 22 -10.06 2.81 10.50
N HIS A 23 -10.97 3.20 11.39
CA HIS A 23 -12.36 3.47 11.02
C HIS A 23 -12.47 4.85 10.38
N LEU A 24 -13.33 4.98 9.38
CA LEU A 24 -13.49 6.23 8.66
C LEU A 24 -13.95 7.39 9.57
N ASP A 25 -14.73 7.11 10.61
CA ASP A 25 -15.13 8.07 11.64
C ASP A 25 -13.94 8.58 12.48
N ASP A 26 -12.97 7.71 12.76
CA ASP A 26 -11.74 8.08 13.47
C ASP A 26 -10.87 8.98 12.59
N ILE A 27 -10.79 8.67 11.29
CA ILE A 27 -10.12 9.50 10.30
C ILE A 27 -10.78 10.89 10.24
N TYR A 28 -12.12 10.95 10.17
CA TYR A 28 -12.84 12.22 10.17
C TYR A 28 -12.57 13.04 11.41
N THR A 29 -12.70 12.42 12.58
CA THR A 29 -12.49 13.08 13.86
C THR A 29 -11.07 13.62 13.97
N TYR A 30 -10.07 12.84 13.57
CA TYR A 30 -8.68 13.27 13.60
C TYR A 30 -8.42 14.44 12.65
N VAL A 31 -8.80 14.32 11.38
CA VAL A 31 -8.52 15.34 10.35
C VAL A 31 -9.18 16.68 10.73
N ARG A 32 -10.42 16.68 11.24
CA ARG A 32 -11.09 17.92 11.71
C ARG A 32 -10.36 18.63 12.84
N ASN A 33 -9.75 17.85 13.72
CA ASN A 33 -9.07 18.35 14.90
C ASN A 33 -7.64 18.81 14.60
N HIS A 34 -6.99 18.26 13.58
CA HIS A 34 -5.55 18.43 13.35
C HIS A 34 -5.18 19.12 12.03
N GLU A 35 -6.08 19.15 11.03
CA GLU A 35 -5.80 19.77 9.73
C GLU A 35 -6.76 20.94 9.45
N PRO A 36 -6.33 22.20 9.68
CA PRO A 36 -7.18 23.38 9.48
C PRO A 36 -7.73 23.54 8.06
N ALA A 37 -7.01 23.05 7.04
CA ALA A 37 -7.42 23.21 5.65
C ALA A 37 -8.75 22.51 5.33
N ILE A 38 -9.16 21.50 6.12
CA ILE A 38 -10.43 20.79 5.88
C ILE A 38 -11.65 21.69 6.09
N ARG A 39 -11.55 22.68 6.98
CA ARG A 39 -12.65 23.59 7.36
C ARG A 39 -13.02 24.57 6.24
N HIS A 40 -12.24 24.63 5.17
CA HIS A 40 -12.56 25.41 3.97
C HIS A 40 -13.60 24.73 3.07
N TYR A 41 -13.91 23.47 3.31
CA TYR A 41 -14.84 22.69 2.51
C TYR A 41 -16.22 22.59 3.18
N GLN A 42 -17.28 22.70 2.39
CA GLN A 42 -18.66 22.58 2.88
C GLN A 42 -19.00 21.17 3.38
N ASP A 43 -18.43 20.15 2.73
CA ASP A 43 -18.59 18.74 3.10
C ASP A 43 -17.20 18.12 3.33
N GLU A 44 -16.72 18.26 4.57
CA GLU A 44 -15.41 17.79 5.02
C GLU A 44 -15.23 16.28 4.80
N GLU A 45 -16.26 15.50 5.12
CA GLU A 45 -16.19 14.04 5.01
C GLU A 45 -16.13 13.59 3.56
N ALA A 46 -16.89 14.23 2.67
CA ALA A 46 -16.81 13.94 1.25
C ALA A 46 -15.42 14.22 0.68
N ILE A 47 -14.76 15.29 1.14
CA ILE A 47 -13.39 15.61 0.74
C ILE A 47 -12.40 14.56 1.24
N ILE A 48 -12.50 14.15 2.51
CA ILE A 48 -11.65 13.09 3.08
C ILE A 48 -11.85 11.78 2.29
N ARG A 49 -13.10 11.36 2.06
CA ARG A 49 -13.39 10.16 1.23
C ARG A 49 -12.83 10.29 -0.18
N ASN A 50 -12.99 11.45 -0.81
CA ASN A 50 -12.51 11.66 -2.18
C ASN A 50 -10.98 11.51 -2.27
N ILE A 51 -10.25 12.02 -1.27
CA ILE A 51 -8.79 11.86 -1.20
C ILE A 51 -8.44 10.38 -1.04
N ILE A 52 -9.04 9.67 -0.07
CA ILE A 52 -8.81 8.23 0.12
C ILE A 52 -9.05 7.45 -1.18
N TYR A 53 -10.19 7.70 -1.84
CA TYR A 53 -10.61 6.94 -3.02
C TYR A 53 -9.75 7.24 -4.26
N ARG A 54 -9.22 8.46 -4.40
CA ARG A 54 -8.27 8.79 -5.49
C ARG A 54 -6.91 8.15 -5.30
N HIS A 55 -6.61 7.73 -4.07
CA HIS A 55 -5.36 7.12 -3.66
C HIS A 55 -5.53 5.65 -3.24
N SER A 56 -6.58 4.99 -3.72
CA SER A 56 -6.82 3.58 -3.46
C SER A 56 -7.26 2.87 -4.74
N SER A 57 -6.48 1.89 -5.16
CA SER A 57 -6.79 1.06 -6.32
C SER A 57 -8.01 0.17 -6.16
N ASP A 58 -8.55 0.04 -4.95
CA ASP A 58 -9.86 -0.58 -4.73
C ASP A 58 -11.00 0.23 -5.38
N CYS A 59 -10.81 1.54 -5.57
CA CYS A 59 -11.86 2.44 -6.02
C CYS A 59 -11.78 2.73 -7.53
N GLU A 60 -12.92 2.71 -8.23
CA GLU A 60 -13.00 2.99 -9.67
C GLU A 60 -12.47 4.37 -10.09
N ILE A 61 -12.50 5.34 -9.15
CA ILE A 61 -12.04 6.71 -9.42
C ILE A 61 -10.51 6.85 -9.36
N PHE A 62 -9.80 5.80 -8.95
CA PHE A 62 -8.35 5.77 -8.93
C PHE A 62 -7.78 5.93 -10.34
N ARG A 63 -6.83 6.85 -10.49
CA ARG A 63 -6.17 7.14 -11.78
C ARG A 63 -4.65 6.98 -11.74
N GLY A 64 -4.10 6.52 -10.61
CA GLY A 64 -2.68 6.22 -10.50
C GLY A 64 -2.29 5.01 -11.33
N THR A 65 -1.00 4.86 -11.60
CA THR A 65 -0.48 3.59 -12.12
C THR A 65 -0.33 2.61 -10.97
N PHE A 66 -0.63 1.34 -11.21
CA PHE A 66 -0.36 0.26 -10.26
C PHE A 66 1.13 -0.10 -10.28
N ARG A 67 1.95 0.88 -9.92
CA ARG A 67 3.32 0.67 -9.48
C ARG A 67 3.25 0.81 -7.97
N TRP A 68 4.22 0.28 -7.24
CA TRP A 68 4.48 0.68 -5.85
C TRP A 68 4.93 2.14 -5.79
N ASP A 69 4.22 3.01 -6.52
CA ASP A 69 4.39 4.43 -6.63
C ASP A 69 3.52 5.10 -5.58
N SER A 70 3.82 6.37 -5.35
CA SER A 70 3.21 7.19 -4.30
C SER A 70 1.72 7.48 -4.50
N TYR A 71 1.04 6.86 -5.47
CA TYR A 71 -0.36 7.14 -5.78
C TYR A 71 -1.33 6.11 -5.21
N ASP A 72 -1.00 4.81 -5.18
CA ASP A 72 -1.84 3.78 -4.53
C ASP A 72 -1.43 3.61 -3.06
N LEU A 73 -2.02 4.43 -2.20
CA LEU A 73 -1.62 4.57 -0.80
C LEU A 73 -2.53 3.79 0.15
N PHE A 74 -3.82 3.70 -0.15
CA PHE A 74 -4.82 3.15 0.77
C PHE A 74 -5.47 1.90 0.21
N TYR A 75 -5.96 1.03 1.10
CA TYR A 75 -6.77 -0.12 0.74
C TYR A 75 -7.87 -0.35 1.76
N ALA A 76 -8.93 -1.05 1.35
CA ALA A 76 -10.07 -1.41 2.18
C ALA A 76 -9.96 -2.89 2.62
N PRO A 77 -9.50 -3.21 3.85
CA PRO A 77 -9.20 -4.59 4.26
C PRO A 77 -10.41 -5.54 4.20
N LYS A 78 -11.62 -5.01 4.32
CA LYS A 78 -12.89 -5.76 4.23
C LYS A 78 -13.73 -5.37 3.01
N GLY A 79 -13.08 -4.80 1.99
CA GLY A 79 -13.75 -4.25 0.82
C GLY A 79 -14.37 -2.88 1.07
N ILE A 80 -14.65 -2.19 -0.04
CA ILE A 80 -15.26 -0.86 -0.05
C ILE A 80 -16.66 -0.92 0.61
N GLY A 81 -16.99 0.15 1.34
CA GLY A 81 -18.27 0.27 2.05
C GLY A 81 -18.24 -0.29 3.47
N SER A 82 -17.18 -0.99 3.87
CA SER A 82 -17.00 -1.49 5.25
C SER A 82 -16.69 -0.40 6.28
N GLY A 83 -16.33 0.81 5.85
CA GLY A 83 -15.87 1.89 6.72
C GLY A 83 -14.44 1.71 7.26
N LEU A 84 -13.75 0.63 6.90
CA LEU A 84 -12.41 0.31 7.36
C LEU A 84 -11.38 0.61 6.27
N TRP A 85 -10.35 1.35 6.64
CA TRP A 85 -9.26 1.75 5.75
C TRP A 85 -7.91 1.47 6.36
N SER A 86 -6.96 1.13 5.51
CA SER A 86 -5.57 0.94 5.87
C SER A 86 -4.67 1.64 4.84
N ILE A 87 -3.41 1.79 5.20
CA ILE A 87 -2.37 2.34 4.33
C ILE A 87 -1.41 1.21 3.97
N TRP A 88 -1.01 1.15 2.70
CA TRP A 88 0.10 0.29 2.30
C TRP A 88 1.35 0.73 3.08
N PRO A 89 2.17 -0.22 3.55
CA PRO A 89 3.47 0.17 4.06
C PRO A 89 4.23 0.85 2.92
N ASP A 90 4.98 1.91 3.26
CA ASP A 90 5.79 2.62 2.26
C ASP A 90 6.71 1.63 1.52
N GLU A 91 7.11 0.54 2.20
CA GLU A 91 7.99 -0.52 1.72
C GLU A 91 7.52 -1.89 2.18
N LEU A 92 7.52 -2.88 1.28
CA LEU A 92 7.26 -4.27 1.65
C LEU A 92 8.55 -4.92 2.16
N PRO A 93 8.61 -5.45 3.40
CA PRO A 93 9.80 -6.13 3.88
C PRO A 93 10.19 -7.30 2.95
N LEU A 94 11.47 -7.41 2.59
CA LEU A 94 11.99 -8.43 1.66
C LEU A 94 11.53 -9.84 2.00
N ARG A 95 11.56 -10.15 3.30
CA ARG A 95 11.18 -11.44 3.84
C ARG A 95 9.74 -11.81 3.48
N LEU A 96 8.83 -10.85 3.60
CA LEU A 96 7.42 -11.03 3.31
C LEU A 96 7.18 -11.26 1.82
N LEU A 97 7.85 -10.49 0.98
CA LEU A 97 7.81 -10.65 -0.46
C LEU A 97 8.33 -12.03 -0.90
N VAL A 98 9.43 -12.49 -0.31
CA VAL A 98 10.00 -13.81 -0.53
C VAL A 98 9.03 -14.92 -0.10
N GLU A 99 8.40 -14.79 1.06
CA GLU A 99 7.39 -15.74 1.55
C GLU A 99 6.21 -15.83 0.58
N ILE A 100 5.66 -14.69 0.13
CA ILE A 100 4.57 -14.62 -0.85
C ILE A 100 4.96 -15.28 -2.17
N LEU A 101 6.11 -14.92 -2.73
CA LEU A 101 6.57 -15.45 -4.00
C LEU A 101 6.82 -16.96 -3.91
N LYS A 102 7.41 -17.46 -2.82
CA LYS A 102 7.55 -18.90 -2.57
C LYS A 102 6.19 -19.60 -2.53
N HIS A 103 5.23 -19.03 -1.80
CA HIS A 103 3.86 -19.58 -1.70
C HIS A 103 3.16 -19.66 -3.07
N ARG A 104 3.53 -18.77 -3.99
CA ARG A 104 2.97 -18.66 -5.35
C ARG A 104 3.79 -19.40 -6.41
N GLY A 105 4.77 -20.22 -6.03
CA GLY A 105 5.59 -21.00 -6.98
C GLY A 105 6.69 -20.18 -7.67
N GLY A 106 7.13 -19.09 -7.04
CA GLY A 106 8.22 -18.23 -7.51
C GLY A 106 7.79 -17.08 -8.41
N LEU A 107 6.48 -16.89 -8.63
CA LEU A 107 5.93 -15.88 -9.52
C LEU A 107 4.65 -15.29 -8.92
N ALA A 108 4.55 -13.97 -8.84
CA ALA A 108 3.30 -13.33 -8.45
C ALA A 108 3.12 -11.99 -9.17
N THR A 109 1.87 -11.64 -9.46
CA THR A 109 1.51 -10.27 -9.85
C THR A 109 1.41 -9.37 -8.62
N VAL A 110 1.46 -8.05 -8.80
CA VAL A 110 1.23 -7.10 -7.68
C VAL A 110 -0.11 -7.38 -6.97
N GLU A 111 -1.16 -7.72 -7.73
CA GLU A 111 -2.49 -8.00 -7.17
C GLU A 111 -2.50 -9.26 -6.31
N GLU A 112 -1.76 -10.29 -6.70
CA GLU A 112 -1.64 -11.53 -5.93
C GLU A 112 -0.82 -11.31 -4.65
N ILE A 113 0.21 -10.46 -4.73
CA ILE A 113 0.95 -10.00 -3.55
C ILE A 113 0.00 -9.24 -2.62
N ARG A 114 -0.82 -8.33 -3.17
CA ARG A 114 -1.81 -7.54 -2.44
C ARG A 114 -2.82 -8.41 -1.69
N GLN A 115 -3.42 -9.38 -2.39
CA GLN A 115 -4.40 -10.30 -1.80
C GLN A 115 -3.78 -11.12 -0.67
N HIS A 116 -2.56 -11.62 -0.83
CA HIS A 116 -1.87 -12.36 0.22
C HIS A 116 -1.56 -11.46 1.43
N LEU A 117 -1.16 -10.20 1.21
CA LEU A 117 -0.95 -9.24 2.30
C LEU A 117 -2.24 -8.92 3.08
N MET A 118 -3.35 -8.71 2.36
CA MET A 118 -4.65 -8.42 2.95
C MET A 118 -5.20 -9.59 3.78
N LEU A 119 -4.95 -10.81 3.34
CA LEU A 119 -5.46 -12.04 3.98
C LEU A 119 -4.57 -12.51 5.14
N ASP A 120 -3.26 -12.55 4.93
CA ASP A 120 -2.35 -13.30 5.81
C ASP A 120 -1.54 -12.39 6.75
N TYR A 121 -1.44 -11.09 6.45
CA TYR A 121 -0.56 -10.18 7.19
C TYR A 121 -1.15 -8.79 7.50
N PRO A 122 -2.37 -8.67 8.06
CA PRO A 122 -2.98 -7.38 8.39
C PRO A 122 -2.27 -6.59 9.51
N ARG A 123 -1.11 -7.03 10.01
CA ARG A 123 -0.38 -6.45 11.16
C ARG A 123 1.10 -6.16 10.90
N LEU A 124 1.59 -6.27 9.67
CA LEU A 124 3.04 -6.20 9.45
C LEU A 124 3.57 -4.76 9.29
N TYR A 125 3.98 -4.20 10.42
CA TYR A 125 5.10 -3.28 10.52
C TYR A 125 6.05 -3.76 11.63
N VAL A 126 7.32 -4.01 11.30
CA VAL A 126 8.40 -4.24 12.28
C VAL A 126 9.66 -3.52 11.76
N PRO A 127 10.26 -2.60 12.54
CA PRO A 127 11.45 -1.87 12.11
C PRO A 127 12.74 -2.66 12.34
N GLY A 128 13.68 -2.55 11.40
CA GLY A 128 15.06 -2.99 11.59
C GLY A 128 15.74 -3.49 10.31
N LYS A 129 16.57 -2.62 9.73
CA LYS A 129 17.38 -2.78 8.49
C LYS A 129 16.61 -2.48 7.19
N ASP A 130 16.70 -1.21 6.78
CA ASP A 130 16.23 -0.70 5.50
C ASP A 130 17.10 -1.27 4.37
N THR A 131 16.54 -2.23 3.64
CA THR A 131 17.06 -2.77 2.37
C THR A 131 16.09 -2.45 1.23
N SER A 132 15.11 -1.60 1.50
CA SER A 132 13.84 -1.53 0.77
C SER A 132 13.95 -0.83 -0.57
N ASN A 133 14.80 0.19 -0.65
CA ASN A 133 15.03 0.92 -1.90
C ASN A 133 15.71 0.05 -2.96
N GLU A 134 16.72 -0.72 -2.58
CA GLU A 134 17.38 -1.64 -3.50
C GLU A 134 16.40 -2.76 -3.94
N ILE A 135 15.48 -3.21 -3.07
CA ILE A 135 14.49 -4.24 -3.41
C ILE A 135 13.50 -3.68 -4.41
N ARG A 136 12.97 -2.48 -4.14
CA ARG A 136 12.08 -1.75 -5.05
C ARG A 136 12.74 -1.57 -6.41
N GLU A 137 14.01 -1.14 -6.46
CA GLU A 137 14.75 -1.01 -7.71
C GLU A 137 14.97 -2.36 -8.41
N THR A 138 15.34 -3.40 -7.65
CA THR A 138 15.55 -4.75 -8.19
C THR A 138 14.26 -5.31 -8.82
N LEU A 139 13.13 -5.16 -8.13
CA LEU A 139 11.83 -5.57 -8.63
C LEU A 139 11.44 -4.81 -9.89
N LEU A 140 11.61 -3.49 -9.90
CA LEU A 140 11.30 -2.68 -11.08
C LEU A 140 12.15 -3.10 -12.29
N ARG A 141 13.46 -3.29 -12.09
CA ARG A 141 14.39 -3.72 -13.16
C ARG A 141 14.06 -5.11 -13.71
N ASN A 142 13.53 -5.99 -12.87
CA ASN A 142 13.25 -7.38 -13.24
C ASN A 142 11.76 -7.69 -13.45
N SER A 143 10.89 -6.68 -13.35
CA SER A 143 9.48 -6.84 -13.62
C SER A 143 9.21 -6.85 -15.11
N THR A 144 8.27 -7.71 -15.54
CA THR A 144 7.75 -7.69 -16.91
C THR A 144 6.25 -7.40 -16.86
N TYR A 145 5.70 -6.80 -17.91
CA TYR A 145 4.27 -6.59 -18.00
C TYR A 145 3.56 -7.90 -18.34
N HIS A 146 2.54 -8.26 -17.56
CA HIS A 146 1.72 -9.42 -17.88
C HIS A 146 0.91 -9.13 -19.15
N PRO A 147 0.93 -9.99 -20.18
CA PRO A 147 0.32 -9.68 -21.48
C PRO A 147 -1.19 -9.40 -21.43
N ASN A 148 -1.88 -9.90 -20.40
CA ASN A 148 -3.32 -9.69 -20.18
C ASN A 148 -3.66 -8.83 -18.94
N SER A 149 -2.68 -8.17 -18.30
CA SER A 149 -2.93 -7.33 -17.12
C SER A 149 -2.12 -6.06 -17.16
N LYS A 150 -2.68 -4.97 -16.62
CA LYS A 150 -1.95 -3.70 -16.44
C LYS A 150 -0.90 -3.79 -15.33
N ASN A 151 -0.80 -4.94 -14.65
CA ASN A 151 0.07 -5.15 -13.50
C ASN A 151 1.40 -5.81 -13.90
N PRO A 152 2.53 -5.36 -13.33
CA PRO A 152 3.80 -6.05 -13.47
C PRO A 152 3.78 -7.44 -12.79
N LEU A 153 4.49 -8.38 -13.39
CA LEU A 153 4.87 -9.68 -12.85
C LEU A 153 6.23 -9.57 -12.16
N PHE A 154 6.36 -10.20 -10.99
CA PHE A 154 7.62 -10.29 -10.27
C PHE A 154 8.10 -11.74 -10.17
N PHE A 155 9.41 -11.91 -10.28
CA PHE A 155 10.08 -13.22 -10.33
C PHE A 155 10.96 -13.41 -9.10
N TYR A 156 10.77 -14.53 -8.41
CA TYR A 156 11.55 -14.91 -7.23
C TYR A 156 13.03 -15.09 -7.53
N SER A 157 13.37 -15.71 -8.66
CA SER A 157 14.77 -15.93 -9.08
C SER A 157 15.53 -14.63 -9.21
N SER A 158 14.92 -13.60 -9.79
CA SER A 158 15.54 -12.29 -9.96
C SER A 158 15.87 -11.59 -8.63
N ILE A 159 15.08 -11.85 -7.59
CA ILE A 159 15.32 -11.30 -6.24
C ILE A 159 16.44 -12.07 -5.54
N VAL A 160 16.42 -13.41 -5.63
CA VAL A 160 17.47 -14.29 -5.09
C VAL A 160 18.83 -14.00 -5.72
N ASP A 161 18.88 -13.85 -7.05
CA ASP A 161 20.10 -13.60 -7.81
C ASP A 161 20.68 -12.21 -7.54
N ALA A 162 19.84 -11.18 -7.46
CA ALA A 162 20.30 -9.81 -7.22
C ALA A 162 20.81 -9.59 -5.78
N TRP A 163 20.39 -10.42 -4.82
CA TRP A 163 20.69 -10.21 -3.40
C TRP A 163 21.56 -11.28 -2.77
N GLY A 164 21.90 -12.34 -3.51
CA GLY A 164 22.68 -13.46 -2.98
C GLY A 164 22.00 -14.19 -1.82
N ILE A 165 20.69 -13.98 -1.61
CA ILE A 165 19.92 -14.64 -0.56
C ILE A 165 19.62 -16.04 -1.07
N ARG A 166 20.56 -16.96 -0.84
CA ARG A 166 20.26 -18.38 -0.92
C ARG A 166 19.33 -18.68 0.25
N PRO A 167 18.06 -19.06 0.03
CA PRO A 167 17.26 -19.55 1.14
C PRO A 167 18.00 -20.73 1.75
N GLU A 168 18.21 -20.72 3.06
CA GLU A 168 18.50 -21.96 3.77
C GLU A 168 17.33 -22.89 3.48
N ILE A 169 17.64 -23.96 2.76
CA ILE A 169 16.73 -25.04 2.46
C ILE A 169 16.79 -25.91 3.70
N ASP A 170 15.78 -25.80 4.57
CA ASP A 170 15.45 -26.89 5.50
C ASP A 170 14.67 -27.97 4.75
#